data_AF-A0A176TGR8-F1
#
_entry.id   AF-A0A176TGR8-F1
#
_cell.length_a   1.000
_cell.length_b   1.000
_cell.length_c   1.000
_cell.angle_alpha   90.00
_cell.angle_beta   90.00
_cell.angle_gamma   90.00
#
_symmetry.space_group_name_H-M   'P 1'
#
loop_
_entity.id
_entity.type
_entity.pdbx_description
1 polymer ?
#
loop_
_entity_poly.entity_id
_entity_poly.type
_entity_poly.pdbx_seq_one_letter_code
_entity_poly.pdbx_strand_id
1 'polypeptide(L)'
;MDVFCTQDFKVELQSLLKDKKYKSYEKLIIKFFLENNPLSATIINGVNPPIPLLKKRIGGKKALRVYYYLFEIKGKIYLSHVHPKIGSQGKSNISNTHQQELMATLVRSIKSKDVFKIECVNDKIVFT
;
A
#
# COMPACT_ATOMS: atom_id res chain seq x y z
N MET A 1 -2.49 -9.25 -13.14
CA MET A 1 -2.77 -9.13 -11.70
C MET A 1 -3.28 -7.72 -11.48
N ASP A 2 -4.46 -7.56 -10.88
CA ASP A 2 -5.02 -6.23 -10.65
C ASP A 2 -4.62 -5.72 -9.26
N VAL A 3 -4.24 -4.45 -9.18
CA VAL A 3 -3.91 -3.78 -7.91
C VAL A 3 -4.99 -2.75 -7.62
N PHE A 4 -5.51 -2.77 -6.42
CA PHE A 4 -6.51 -1.85 -5.90
C PHE A 4 -5.99 -1.18 -4.64
N CYS A 5 -6.63 -0.08 -4.23
CA CYS A 5 -6.37 0.55 -2.95
C CYS A 5 -7.61 1.17 -2.32
N THR A 6 -7.54 1.41 -1.01
CA THR A 6 -8.55 2.20 -0.28
C THR A 6 -8.42 3.69 -0.60
N GLN A 7 -9.46 4.46 -0.25
CA GLN A 7 -9.42 5.93 -0.32
C GLN A 7 -8.27 6.51 0.52
N ASP A 8 -8.02 5.99 1.72
CA ASP A 8 -6.95 6.47 2.60
C ASP A 8 -5.58 6.32 1.94
N PHE A 9 -5.29 5.15 1.36
CA PHE A 9 -4.04 4.93 0.62
C PHE A 9 -3.87 5.92 -0.53
N LYS A 10 -4.95 6.14 -1.31
CA LYS A 10 -4.94 7.09 -2.43
C LYS A 10 -4.58 8.50 -1.96
N VAL A 11 -5.23 8.98 -0.90
CA VAL A 11 -4.97 10.32 -0.34
C VAL A 11 -3.54 10.44 0.17
N GLU A 12 -3.05 9.45 0.89
CA GLU A 12 -1.67 9.43 1.41
C GLU A 12 -0.64 9.44 0.28
N LEU A 13 -0.81 8.57 -0.72
CA LEU A 13 0.09 8.51 -1.85
C LEU A 13 0.07 9.82 -2.64
N GLN A 14 -1.11 10.36 -2.94
CA GLN A 14 -1.23 11.65 -3.64
C GLN A 14 -0.56 12.79 -2.86
N SER A 15 -0.71 12.81 -1.53
CA SER A 15 -0.03 13.78 -0.67
C SER A 15 1.49 13.66 -0.76
N LEU A 16 2.02 12.43 -0.75
CA LEU A 16 3.45 12.18 -0.92
C LEU A 16 3.95 12.65 -2.29
N LEU A 17 3.25 12.32 -3.36
CA LEU A 17 3.68 12.63 -4.74
C LEU A 17 3.67 14.14 -5.06
N LYS A 18 2.93 14.95 -4.29
CA LYS A 18 2.99 16.43 -4.38
C LYS A 18 4.35 16.98 -3.93
N ASP A 19 5.03 16.32 -2.98
CA ASP A 19 6.35 16.72 -2.53
C ASP A 19 7.43 16.19 -3.51
N LYS A 20 8.23 17.12 -4.06
CA LYS A 20 9.33 16.79 -4.99
C LYS A 20 10.30 15.76 -4.40
N LYS A 21 10.46 15.71 -3.07
CA LYS A 21 11.34 14.76 -2.36
C LYS A 21 10.89 13.31 -2.50
N TYR A 22 9.61 13.06 -2.75
CA TYR A 22 9.00 11.74 -2.79
C TYR A 22 8.54 11.33 -4.20
N LYS A 23 8.78 12.13 -5.24
CA LYS A 23 8.42 11.79 -6.63
C LYS A 23 8.99 10.46 -7.11
N SER A 24 10.17 10.07 -6.61
CA SER A 24 10.77 8.77 -6.93
C SER A 24 9.98 7.59 -6.36
N TYR A 25 9.08 7.81 -5.41
CA TYR A 25 8.25 6.76 -4.81
C TYR A 25 7.17 6.24 -5.76
N GLU A 26 6.71 7.06 -6.70
CA GLU A 26 5.78 6.63 -7.74
C GLU A 26 6.36 5.47 -8.55
N LYS A 27 7.59 5.64 -9.05
CA LYS A 27 8.33 4.60 -9.78
C LYS A 27 8.57 3.35 -8.93
N LEU A 28 8.80 3.51 -7.63
CA LEU A 28 8.96 2.37 -6.73
C LEU A 28 7.68 1.55 -6.55
N ILE A 29 6.52 2.21 -6.47
CA ILE A 29 5.22 1.55 -6.37
C ILE A 29 4.88 0.85 -7.69
N ILE A 30 5.04 1.54 -8.82
CA ILE A 30 4.84 0.95 -10.16
C ILE A 30 5.72 -0.29 -10.30
N LYS A 31 7.03 -0.14 -10.08
CA LYS A 31 7.97 -1.25 -10.17
C LYS A 31 7.59 -2.41 -9.26
N PHE A 32 7.19 -2.15 -8.02
CA PHE A 32 6.97 -3.23 -7.05
C PHE A 32 5.62 -3.94 -7.22
N PHE A 33 4.54 -3.19 -7.45
CA PHE A 33 3.18 -3.75 -7.46
C PHE A 33 2.61 -3.99 -8.85
N LEU A 34 3.03 -3.21 -9.85
CA LEU A 34 2.47 -3.30 -11.21
C LEU A 34 3.38 -4.07 -12.17
N GLU A 35 4.70 -3.97 -12.01
CA GLU A 35 5.67 -4.65 -12.89
C GLU A 35 6.22 -5.96 -12.31
N ASN A 36 6.30 -6.08 -10.98
CA ASN A 36 6.82 -7.26 -10.31
C ASN A 36 5.71 -8.06 -9.62
N ASN A 37 6.04 -9.30 -9.23
CA ASN A 37 5.19 -10.10 -8.37
C ASN A 37 5.44 -9.74 -6.87
N PRO A 38 4.51 -9.05 -6.19
CA PRO A 38 4.72 -8.54 -4.84
C PRO A 38 4.54 -9.60 -3.74
N LEU A 39 4.44 -10.88 -4.11
CA LEU A 39 4.34 -12.03 -3.19
C LEU A 39 5.59 -12.23 -2.31
N SER A 40 6.70 -11.55 -2.56
CA SER A 40 7.94 -11.64 -1.75
C SER A 40 7.91 -10.82 -0.45
N ALA A 41 6.77 -10.68 0.22
CA ALA A 41 6.64 -9.83 1.41
C ALA A 41 6.81 -10.58 2.74
N THR A 42 7.22 -9.88 3.80
CA THR A 42 7.26 -10.44 5.16
C THR A 42 5.86 -10.36 5.77
N ILE A 43 5.33 -11.50 6.23
CA ILE A 43 4.11 -11.58 7.03
C ILE A 43 4.36 -10.89 8.37
N ILE A 44 3.47 -9.99 8.78
CA ILE A 44 3.54 -9.41 10.13
C ILE A 44 2.90 -10.42 11.11
N ASN A 45 3.73 -11.12 11.88
CA ASN A 45 3.25 -11.96 13.00
C ASN A 45 2.65 -11.07 14.09
N GLY A 46 1.43 -11.37 14.53
CA GLY A 46 0.76 -10.70 15.65
C GLY A 46 -0.72 -10.38 15.42
N VAL A 47 -1.22 -10.49 14.19
CA VAL A 47 -2.66 -10.43 13.91
C VAL A 47 -3.08 -11.85 13.56
N ASN A 48 -3.91 -12.46 14.40
CA ASN A 48 -4.53 -13.76 14.14
C ASN A 48 -5.99 -13.64 13.65
N PRO A 49 -6.26 -13.10 12.44
CA PRO A 49 -7.50 -13.34 11.71
C PRO A 49 -7.20 -14.17 10.45
N PRO A 50 -8.22 -14.68 9.73
CA PRO A 50 -8.01 -15.61 8.61
C PRO A 50 -7.17 -15.10 7.42
N ILE A 51 -6.76 -13.82 7.40
CA ILE A 51 -6.00 -13.18 6.31
C ILE A 51 -4.85 -12.32 6.89
N PRO A 52 -3.59 -12.49 6.45
CA PRO A 52 -2.44 -11.76 7.01
C PRO A 52 -2.25 -10.35 6.45
N LEU A 53 -1.89 -9.39 7.31
CA LEU A 53 -1.35 -8.08 6.92
C LEU A 53 0.11 -8.22 6.50
N LEU A 54 0.46 -7.68 5.33
CA LEU A 54 1.83 -7.65 4.87
C LEU A 54 2.41 -6.24 5.03
N LYS A 55 3.71 -6.19 5.33
CA LYS A 55 4.47 -4.95 5.33
C LYS A 55 5.69 -5.14 4.46
N LYS A 56 5.86 -4.27 3.47
CA LYS A 56 7.10 -4.19 2.69
C LYS A 56 7.72 -2.83 2.81
N ARG A 57 9.04 -2.85 2.80
CA ARG A 57 9.87 -1.67 2.64
C ARG A 57 10.34 -1.64 1.20
N ILE A 58 10.06 -0.55 0.50
CA ILE A 58 10.41 -0.36 -0.91
C ILE A 58 11.40 0.81 -0.99
N GLY A 59 12.58 0.63 -1.60
CA GLY A 59 13.53 1.73 -1.86
C GLY A 59 14.68 1.96 -0.86
N GLY A 60 15.18 0.93 -0.15
CA GLY A 60 16.49 1.01 0.56
C GLY A 60 16.56 1.93 1.82
N LYS A 61 17.69 2.64 2.03
CA LYS A 61 17.95 3.44 3.26
C LYS A 61 16.96 4.58 3.51
N LYS A 62 16.32 5.12 2.46
CA LYS A 62 15.21 6.10 2.51
C LYS A 62 13.86 5.47 2.15
N ALA A 63 13.70 4.17 2.45
CA ALA A 63 12.57 3.37 1.99
C ALA A 63 11.20 3.94 2.39
N LEU A 64 10.30 3.88 1.43
CA LEU A 64 8.87 3.90 1.65
C LEU A 64 8.50 2.64 2.45
N ARG A 65 7.74 2.80 3.53
CA ARG A 65 7.03 1.68 4.15
C ARG A 65 5.64 1.64 3.54
N VAL A 66 5.36 0.57 2.80
CA VAL A 66 4.01 0.31 2.32
C VAL A 66 3.44 -0.79 3.21
N TYR A 67 2.30 -0.48 3.84
CA TYR A 67 1.51 -1.43 4.59
C TYR A 67 0.36 -1.83 3.68
N TYR A 68 0.38 -3.06 3.24
CA TYR A 68 -0.60 -3.53 2.29
C TYR A 68 -1.05 -4.92 2.69
N TYR A 69 -2.31 -5.16 2.43
CA TYR A 69 -2.83 -6.50 2.48
C TYR A 69 -2.69 -7.10 1.09
N LEU A 70 -2.00 -8.22 0.97
CA LEU A 70 -2.11 -9.01 -0.23
C LEU A 70 -3.32 -9.93 -0.05
N PHE A 71 -4.46 -9.49 -0.56
CA PHE A 71 -5.61 -10.35 -0.67
C PHE A 71 -5.55 -11.03 -2.04
N GLU A 72 -4.89 -12.18 -2.14
CA GLU A 72 -5.00 -13.03 -3.33
C GLU A 72 -6.38 -13.71 -3.39
N ILE A 73 -7.48 -12.99 -3.09
CA ILE A 73 -8.80 -13.39 -3.56
C ILE A 73 -8.77 -13.18 -5.06
N LYS A 74 -8.71 -14.30 -5.80
CA LYS A 74 -8.86 -14.31 -7.26
C LYS A 74 -7.78 -13.51 -8.01
N GLY A 75 -6.54 -13.46 -7.50
CA GLY A 75 -5.41 -12.82 -8.21
C GLY A 75 -5.39 -11.29 -8.18
N LYS A 76 -5.94 -10.68 -7.12
CA LYS A 76 -5.97 -9.23 -6.90
C LYS A 76 -5.06 -8.81 -5.73
N ILE A 77 -4.75 -7.53 -5.62
CA ILE A 77 -3.98 -6.96 -4.50
C ILE A 77 -4.69 -5.73 -3.98
N TYR A 78 -4.65 -5.49 -2.67
CA TYR A 78 -5.34 -4.37 -2.04
C TYR A 78 -4.44 -3.59 -1.08
N LEU A 79 -4.05 -2.38 -1.49
CA LEU A 79 -3.19 -1.51 -0.71
C LEU A 79 -4.04 -0.66 0.25
N SER A 80 -3.70 -0.66 1.54
CA SER A 80 -4.50 0.02 2.57
C SER A 80 -3.82 1.25 3.15
N HIS A 81 -2.49 1.27 3.27
CA HIS A 81 -1.77 2.38 3.92
C HIS A 81 -0.33 2.55 3.43
N VAL A 82 0.17 3.78 3.36
CA VAL A 82 1.53 4.07 2.89
C VAL A 82 2.17 5.25 3.61
N HIS A 83 3.43 5.09 4.05
CA HIS A 83 4.18 6.22 4.59
C HIS A 83 5.71 6.08 4.42
N PRO A 84 6.46 7.19 4.31
CA PRO A 84 7.92 7.19 4.35
C PRO A 84 8.45 6.70 5.70
N LYS A 85 9.59 5.98 5.73
CA LYS A 85 10.25 5.64 7.00
C LYS A 85 10.87 6.84 7.71
N ILE A 86 11.43 7.75 6.93
CA ILE A 86 12.17 8.93 7.36
C ILE A 86 11.80 10.12 6.48
N GLY A 87 12.12 11.34 6.93
CA GLY A 87 11.79 12.59 6.23
C GLY A 87 10.68 13.36 6.95
N SER A 88 10.26 14.48 6.36
CA SER A 88 9.25 15.38 6.93
C SER A 88 7.88 14.71 7.13
N GLN A 89 7.58 13.68 6.34
CA GLN A 89 6.36 12.87 6.47
C GLN A 89 6.65 11.46 6.99
N GLY A 90 7.85 11.26 7.55
CA GLY A 90 8.26 9.97 8.09
C GLY A 90 7.45 9.58 9.33
N LYS A 91 6.95 8.34 9.37
CA LYS A 91 6.21 7.81 10.53
C LYS A 91 6.90 6.56 11.09
N SER A 92 6.70 6.32 12.39
CA SER A 92 7.08 5.06 13.05
C SER A 92 6.19 3.91 12.54
N ASN A 93 6.44 2.68 13.01
CA ASN A 93 5.55 1.58 12.69
C ASN A 93 4.15 1.85 13.29
N ILE A 94 3.10 1.47 12.58
CA ILE A 94 1.73 1.54 13.10
C ILE A 94 1.51 0.51 14.22
N SER A 95 0.72 0.88 15.24
CA SER A 95 0.36 0.01 16.35
C SER A 95 -0.49 -1.18 15.90
N ASN A 96 -0.59 -2.22 16.72
CA ASN A 96 -1.43 -3.38 16.41
C ASN A 96 -2.92 -2.99 16.30
N THR A 97 -3.39 -2.06 17.14
CA THR A 97 -4.75 -1.53 17.06
C THR A 97 -5.01 -0.86 15.71
N HIS A 98 -4.09 -0.01 15.25
CA HIS A 98 -4.22 0.64 13.95
C HIS A 98 -4.15 -0.37 12.79
N GLN A 99 -3.37 -1.44 12.91
CA GLN A 99 -3.36 -2.53 11.92
C GLN A 99 -4.74 -3.22 11.81
N GLN A 100 -5.42 -3.45 12.94
CA GLN A 100 -6.78 -4.02 12.97
C GLN A 100 -7.81 -3.08 12.36
N GLU A 101 -7.71 -1.78 12.64
CA GLU A 101 -8.58 -0.75 12.03
C GLU A 101 -8.41 -0.72 10.51
N LEU A 102 -7.16 -0.71 10.02
CA LEU A 102 -6.87 -0.77 8.59
C LEU A 102 -7.43 -2.05 7.94
N MET A 103 -7.40 -3.19 8.65
CA MET A 103 -8.03 -4.43 8.18
C MET A 103 -9.54 -4.26 8.04
N ALA A 104 -10.20 -3.79 9.10
CA ALA A 104 -11.64 -3.63 9.13
C ALA A 104 -12.12 -2.66 8.02
N THR A 105 -11.39 -1.56 7.83
CA THR A 105 -11.64 -0.60 6.76
C THR A 105 -11.45 -1.23 5.40
N LEU A 106 -10.36 -1.95 5.16
CA LEU A 106 -10.14 -2.59 3.86
C LEU A 106 -11.23 -3.62 3.53
N VAL A 107 -11.58 -4.50 4.48
CA VAL A 107 -12.63 -5.51 4.27
C VAL A 107 -13.96 -4.85 3.93
N ARG A 108 -14.30 -3.76 4.63
CA ARG A 108 -15.49 -2.97 4.35
C ARG A 108 -15.45 -2.34 2.96
N SER A 109 -14.34 -1.68 2.59
CA SER A 109 -14.14 -1.08 1.27
C SER A 109 -14.24 -2.10 0.13
N ILE A 110 -13.68 -3.31 0.31
CA ILE A 110 -13.81 -4.40 -0.66
C ILE A 110 -15.28 -4.81 -0.82
N LYS A 111 -16.00 -4.99 0.30
CA LYS A 111 -17.42 -5.40 0.28
C LYS A 111 -18.32 -4.33 -0.34
N SER A 112 -18.07 -3.06 -0.08
CA SER A 112 -18.83 -1.93 -0.64
C SER A 112 -18.38 -1.54 -2.06
N LYS A 113 -17.35 -2.21 -2.60
CA LYS A 113 -16.68 -1.82 -3.86
C LYS A 113 -16.13 -0.38 -3.85
N ASP A 114 -15.84 0.15 -2.67
CA ASP A 114 -15.22 1.46 -2.45
C ASP A 114 -13.69 1.31 -2.44
N VAL A 115 -13.16 0.88 -3.58
CA VAL A 115 -11.73 0.69 -3.83
C VAL A 115 -11.41 1.24 -5.21
N PHE A 116 -10.21 1.78 -5.36
CA PHE A 116 -9.73 2.32 -6.62
C PHE A 116 -8.74 1.35 -7.25
N LYS A 117 -8.86 1.07 -8.55
CA LYS A 117 -7.83 0.34 -9.28
C LYS A 117 -6.64 1.26 -9.51
N ILE A 118 -5.44 0.74 -9.30
CA ILE A 118 -4.17 1.42 -9.55
C ILE A 118 -3.65 0.95 -10.90
N GLU A 119 -3.44 1.90 -11.80
CA GLU A 119 -2.89 1.67 -13.14
C GLU A 119 -1.67 2.55 -13.39
N CYS A 120 -0.81 2.12 -14.33
CA CYS A 120 0.30 2.92 -14.83
C CYS A 120 -0.04 3.45 -16.22
N VAL A 121 -0.08 4.77 -16.38
CA VAL A 121 -0.27 5.44 -17.67
C VAL A 121 0.85 6.47 -17.83
N ASN A 122 1.67 6.34 -18.88
CA ASN A 122 2.81 7.22 -19.13
C ASN A 122 3.73 7.39 -17.90
N ASP A 123 4.12 6.27 -17.27
CA ASP A 123 4.94 6.21 -16.06
C ASP A 123 4.36 6.90 -14.81
N LYS A 124 3.04 7.12 -14.79
CA LYS A 124 2.33 7.74 -13.66
C LYS A 124 1.22 6.86 -13.15
N ILE A 125 0.99 6.95 -11.84
CA ILE A 125 -0.09 6.24 -11.17
C ILE A 125 -1.42 6.97 -11.46
N VAL A 126 -2.38 6.21 -11.96
CA VAL A 126 -3.76 6.64 -12.14
C VAL A 126 -4.65 5.77 -11.25
N PHE A 127 -5.69 6.39 -10.67
CA PHE A 127 -6.69 5.72 -9.85
C PHE A 127 -8.03 5.75 -10.60
N THR A 128 -8.58 4.58 -10.91
CA THR A 128 -9.86 4.43 -11.63
C THR A 128 -10.90 3.71 -10.77
#